data_AF-A0A9Q5CQE5-F1
#
_entry.id   AF-A0A9Q5CQE5-F1
#
_cell.length_a   1.000
_cell.length_b   1.000
_cell.length_c   1.000
_cell.angle_alpha   90.00
_cell.angle_beta   90.00
_cell.angle_gamma   90.00
#
_symmetry.space_group_name_H-M   'P 1'
#
loop_
_entity.id
_entity.type
_entity.pdbx_description
1 polymer ?
#
loop_
_entity_poly.entity_id
_entity_poly.type
_entity_poly.pdbx_seq_one_letter_code
_entity_poly.pdbx_strand_id
1 'polypeptide(L)' 'MIKQGSMTGTVIQDLSDYANAVYSIGMNIVSGQNPLNGTNYKFDETSNTVRIP' A
#
# COMPACT_ATOMS: atom_id res chain seq x y z
N MET A 1 -28.00 -5.78 13.12
CA MET A 1 -28.38 -4.47 13.68
C MET A 1 -27.16 -3.58 13.75
N ILE A 2 -26.96 -2.78 12.73
CA ILE A 2 -26.16 -1.57 12.82
C ILE A 2 -27.19 -0.45 12.65
N LYS A 3 -27.43 0.29 13.73
CA LYS A 3 -28.46 1.32 13.79
C LYS A 3 -28.11 2.42 12.78
N GLN A 4 -28.91 2.54 11.72
CA GLN A 4 -29.19 3.77 10.94
C GLN A 4 -28.00 4.71 10.64
N GLY A 5 -26.89 4.21 10.08
CA GLY A 5 -25.78 5.06 9.65
C GLY A 5 -24.39 4.55 10.01
N SER A 6 -24.00 3.37 9.53
CA SER A 6 -22.60 2.94 9.65
C SER A 6 -22.05 2.69 8.27
N MET A 7 -20.91 3.34 8.06
CA MET A 7 -20.19 3.47 6.81
C MET A 7 -20.05 2.14 6.06
N THR A 8 -20.58 2.14 4.84
CA THR A 8 -20.54 1.06 3.85
C THR A 8 -19.10 0.81 3.40
N GLY A 9 -18.36 0.01 4.17
CA GLY A 9 -17.07 -0.54 3.78
C GLY A 9 -15.90 0.41 4.03
N THR A 10 -15.45 0.51 5.28
CA THR A 10 -14.02 0.78 5.50
C THR A 10 -13.31 -0.46 4.97
N VAL A 11 -12.71 -0.37 3.78
CA VAL A 11 -11.63 -1.28 3.41
C VAL A 11 -10.60 -1.07 4.51
N ILE A 12 -10.51 -2.01 5.44
CA ILE A 12 -9.47 -2.02 6.45
C ILE A 12 -8.20 -2.29 5.65
N GLN A 13 -7.64 -1.27 5.01
CA GLN A 13 -6.27 -1.30 4.53
C GLN A 13 -5.45 -1.44 5.80
N ASP A 14 -4.68 -2.51 5.89
CA ASP A 14 -3.81 -2.73 7.03
C ASP A 14 -2.84 -1.54 7.09
N LEU A 15 -3.10 -0.60 8.02
CA LEU A 15 -2.31 0.64 8.15
C LEU A 15 -0.83 0.33 8.31
N SER A 16 -0.51 -0.81 8.91
CA SER A 16 0.82 -1.38 9.03
C SER A 16 1.43 -1.69 7.66
N ASP A 17 0.68 -2.34 6.77
CA ASP A 17 1.15 -2.68 5.43
C ASP A 17 1.29 -1.43 4.55
N TYR A 18 0.39 -0.45 4.70
CA TYR A 18 0.51 0.84 4.01
C TYR A 18 1.77 1.60 4.46
N ALA A 19 2.00 1.72 5.76
CA ALA A 19 3.17 2.39 6.31
C ALA A 19 4.48 1.68 5.90
N ASN A 20 4.48 0.34 5.95
CA ASN A 20 5.62 -0.47 5.50
C ASN A 20 5.88 -0.31 4.00
N ALA A 21 4.84 -0.29 3.17
CA ALA A 21 4.98 -0.05 1.73
C ALA A 21 5.62 1.31 1.46
N VAL A 22 5.08 2.39 2.03
CA VAL A 22 5.61 3.75 1.84
C VAL A 22 7.05 3.86 2.35
N TYR A 23 7.34 3.29 3.52
CA TYR A 23 8.68 3.34 4.12
C TYR A 23 9.71 2.56 3.29
N SER A 24 9.40 1.32 2.93
CA SER A 24 10.31 0.48 2.14
C SER A 24 10.53 1.04 0.74
N ILE A 25 9.46 1.45 0.05
CA ILE A 25 9.52 2.06 -1.27
C ILE A 25 10.33 3.37 -1.21
N GLY A 26 10.06 4.24 -0.24
CA GLY A 26 10.81 5.48 -0.06
C GLY A 26 12.29 5.24 0.21
N MET A 27 12.62 4.29 1.08
CA MET A 27 14.01 3.96 1.40
C MET A 27 14.75 3.33 0.21
N ASN A 28 14.07 2.50 -0.56
CA ASN A 28 14.61 1.91 -1.79
C ASN A 28 14.92 2.99 -2.83
N ILE A 29 14.01 3.95 -3.03
CA ILE A 29 14.23 5.09 -3.94
C ILE A 29 15.43 5.94 -3.49
N VAL A 30 15.51 6.29 -2.21
CA VAL A 30 16.62 7.10 -1.66
C VAL A 30 17.96 6.37 -1.81
N SER A 31 17.97 5.05 -1.68
CA SER A 31 19.17 4.23 -1.89
C SER A 31 19.50 3.95 -3.35
N GLY A 32 18.73 4.50 -4.31
CA GLY A 32 18.93 4.27 -5.75
C GLY A 32 18.59 2.85 -6.21
N GLN A 33 17.89 2.09 -5.39
CA GLN A 33 17.44 0.73 -5.69
C GLN A 33 16.04 0.74 -6.32
N ASN A 34 15.65 -0.40 -6.89
CA ASN A 34 14.31 -0.53 -7.45
C ASN A 34 13.26 -0.29 -6.35
N PRO A 35 12.21 0.52 -6.55
CA PRO A 35 11.28 0.92 -5.48
C PRO A 35 10.63 -0.29 -4.77
N LEU A 36 10.40 -1.37 -5.51
CA LEU A 36 9.79 -2.61 -4.99
C LEU A 36 10.81 -3.64 -4.47
N ASN A 37 12.09 -3.29 -4.38
CA ASN A 37 13.13 -4.23 -3.98
C ASN A 37 12.88 -4.76 -2.56
N GLY A 38 12.87 -6.08 -2.40
CA GLY A 38 12.58 -6.72 -1.12
C GLY A 38 11.14 -6.62 -0.63
N THR A 39 10.21 -6.13 -1.46
CA THR A 39 8.78 -6.07 -1.15
C THR A 39 7.99 -7.10 -1.98
N ASN A 40 6.87 -7.58 -1.46
CA ASN A 40 5.98 -8.49 -2.22
C ASN A 40 4.93 -7.73 -3.05
N TYR A 41 5.10 -6.42 -3.22
CA TYR A 41 4.20 -5.58 -3.99
C TYR A 41 4.52 -5.66 -5.48
N LYS A 42 3.52 -5.41 -6.31
CA LYS A 42 3.67 -5.35 -7.76
C LYS A 42 3.20 -3.99 -8.26
N PHE A 43 3.89 -3.49 -9.28
CA PHE A 43 3.36 -2.38 -10.05
C PHE A 43 2.12 -2.85 -10.80
N ASP A 44 1.13 -1.99 -10.84
CA ASP A 44 -0.04 -2.12 -11.70
C ASP A 44 0.36 -2.01 -13.17
N GLU A 45 -0.55 -2.34 -14.10
CA GLU A 45 -0.28 -2.40 -15.55
C GLU A 45 0.28 -1.08 -16.13
N THR A 46 0.02 0.03 -15.44
CA THR A 46 0.53 1.36 -15.77
C THR A 46 1.97 1.62 -15.32
N SER A 47 2.62 0.66 -14.64
CA SER A 47 3.96 0.78 -14.04
C SER A 47 4.16 1.93 -13.05
N ASN A 48 3.10 2.66 -12.72
CA ASN A 48 3.14 3.88 -11.90
C ASN A 48 2.40 3.75 -10.57
N THR A 49 1.58 2.72 -10.41
CA THR A 49 0.75 2.52 -9.21
C THR A 49 1.15 1.23 -8.51
N VAL A 50 1.28 1.26 -7.19
CA VAL A 50 1.51 0.07 -6.37
C VAL A 50 0.22 -0.26 -5.63
N ARG A 51 -0.30 -1.47 -5.83
CA ARG A 51 -1.55 -1.90 -5.18
C ARG A 51 -1.22 -2.57 -3.86
N ILE A 52 -1.52 -1.87 -2.78
CA ILE A 52 -1.40 -2.37 -1.40
C ILE A 52 -2.75 -3.01 -1.05
N PRO A 53 -2.78 -4.26 -0.54
CA PRO A 53 -4.01 -4.95 -0.18
C PRO A 53 -4.81 -4.24 0.93
#